data_AF-A0A218ZLL5-F1
#
_entry.id   AF-A0A218ZLL5-F1
#
_cell.length_a   1.000
_cell.length_b   1.000
_cell.length_c   1.000
_cell.angle_alpha   90.00
_cell.angle_beta   90.00
_cell.angle_gamma   90.00
#
_symmetry.space_group_name_H-M   'P 1'
#
loop_
_entity.id
_entity.type
_entity.pdbx_description
1 polymer ?
#
loop_
_entity_poly.entity_id
_entity_poly.type
_entity_poly.pdbx_seq_one_letter_code
_entity_poly.pdbx_strand_id
1 'polypeptide(L)'
;MSIIALAYTSFGATVSLTGLCTYSSVSSNTVNVSFSLQNSGDFPATGVSLIPKGLGPLASANISAYSIGSIYPNATRGATFNLSNLPMPGSYILEVIVSYFQGSSNFFAAFPCRFNYDSGNLTDYLAPISAGYSDGKLNIGLFNIGSKPINTTINIIAPPQVRYSPPNRTATIDPQSDYNTSFNVSVGKLSGLANASLGVSMVAGYVYDGKYYSTLENLYLSSSSSTTTSISSSLLIVGAFVAVFVILIGLIIFSVMRKRKRSRQGQ
;
A
#
# COMPACT_ATOMS: atom_id res chain seq x y z
N MET A 1 -4.30 -5.92 12.66
CA MET A 1 -4.00 -4.78 11.77
C MET A 1 -5.03 -4.77 10.66
N SER A 2 -5.53 -3.59 10.30
CA SER A 2 -6.61 -3.43 9.31
C SER A 2 -6.09 -2.67 8.11
N ILE A 3 -6.39 -3.17 6.90
CA ILE A 3 -6.16 -2.47 5.63
C ILE A 3 -7.52 -2.02 5.12
N ILE A 4 -7.57 -0.84 4.51
CA ILE A 4 -8.78 -0.31 3.86
C ILE A 4 -8.58 -0.36 2.35
N ALA A 5 -9.53 -0.91 1.60
CA ALA A 5 -9.58 -0.83 0.15
C ALA A 5 -10.80 0.00 -0.28
N LEU A 6 -10.60 1.02 -1.11
CA LEU A 6 -11.64 1.91 -1.60
C LEU A 6 -11.81 1.78 -3.12
N ALA A 7 -13.02 1.42 -3.56
CA ALA A 7 -13.41 1.41 -4.98
C ALA A 7 -14.56 2.39 -5.23
N TYR A 8 -14.41 3.19 -6.29
CA TYR A 8 -15.38 4.20 -6.72
C TYR A 8 -16.05 3.77 -8.03
N THR A 9 -17.28 4.21 -8.26
CA THR A 9 -17.98 4.04 -9.55
C THR A 9 -18.58 5.37 -10.01
N SER A 10 -18.93 5.49 -11.28
CA SER A 10 -19.48 6.71 -11.90
C SER A 10 -20.77 7.24 -11.25
N PHE A 11 -21.40 6.47 -10.37
CA PHE A 11 -22.63 6.82 -9.66
C PHE A 11 -22.39 7.37 -8.24
N GLY A 12 -21.14 7.54 -7.80
CA GLY A 12 -20.83 8.07 -6.47
C GLY A 12 -20.87 7.06 -5.33
N ALA A 13 -21.33 5.84 -5.59
CA ALA A 13 -21.37 4.76 -4.61
C ALA A 13 -20.00 4.07 -4.46
N THR A 14 -19.69 3.66 -3.24
CA THR A 14 -18.38 3.19 -2.80
C THR A 14 -18.45 1.86 -2.04
N VAL A 15 -17.47 1.00 -2.30
CA VAL A 15 -17.18 -0.16 -1.45
C VAL A 15 -15.91 0.14 -0.68
N SER A 16 -15.99 0.05 0.65
CA SER A 16 -14.85 0.26 1.56
C SER A 16 -14.67 -0.98 2.42
N LEU A 17 -13.66 -1.79 2.11
CA LEU A 17 -13.45 -3.07 2.78
C LEU A 17 -12.33 -2.99 3.80
N THR A 18 -12.64 -3.40 5.03
CA THR A 18 -11.68 -3.52 6.13
C THR A 18 -11.50 -4.99 6.51
N GLY A 19 -10.29 -5.50 6.37
CA GLY A 19 -9.92 -6.84 6.79
C GLY A 19 -9.43 -6.89 8.25
N LEU A 20 -9.80 -7.93 8.97
CA LEU A 20 -9.30 -8.24 10.30
C LEU A 20 -9.04 -9.75 10.43
N CYS A 21 -7.88 -10.10 10.96
CA CYS A 21 -7.50 -11.49 11.19
C CYS A 21 -7.30 -11.75 12.68
N THR A 22 -7.80 -12.88 13.14
CA THR A 22 -7.50 -13.47 14.45
C THR A 22 -7.01 -14.90 14.24
N TYR A 23 -6.32 -15.47 15.22
CA TYR A 23 -5.82 -16.82 15.12
C TYR A 23 -5.90 -17.57 16.45
N SER A 24 -5.97 -18.89 16.37
CA SER A 24 -5.88 -19.79 17.52
C SER A 24 -5.04 -21.01 17.17
N SER A 25 -4.14 -21.40 18.06
CA SER A 25 -3.38 -22.64 17.94
C SER A 25 -4.30 -23.83 18.23
N VAL A 26 -4.29 -24.83 17.34
CA VAL A 26 -5.13 -26.04 17.46
C VAL A 26 -4.32 -27.21 18.01
N SER A 27 -3.10 -27.37 17.51
CA SER A 27 -2.13 -28.37 17.96
C SER A 27 -0.73 -27.75 17.98
N SER A 28 0.33 -28.57 18.05
CA SER A 28 1.67 -28.10 17.72
C SER A 28 1.65 -27.60 16.27
N ASN A 29 1.82 -28.39 15.25
CA ASN A 29 1.98 -27.86 13.87
C ASN A 29 0.71 -27.29 13.16
N THR A 30 -0.38 -26.93 13.86
CA THR A 30 -1.65 -26.49 13.26
C THR A 30 -2.24 -25.23 13.92
N VAL A 31 -2.63 -24.26 13.10
CA VAL A 31 -3.25 -22.99 13.49
C VAL A 31 -4.53 -22.73 12.68
N ASN A 32 -5.58 -22.25 13.35
CA ASN A 32 -6.76 -21.69 12.69
C ASN A 32 -6.59 -20.18 12.55
N VAL A 33 -6.70 -19.65 11.34
CA VAL A 33 -6.72 -18.22 11.06
C VAL A 33 -8.13 -17.81 10.64
N SER A 34 -8.80 -17.03 11.48
CA SER A 34 -10.12 -16.48 11.20
C SER A 34 -9.97 -15.10 10.57
N PHE A 35 -10.43 -14.96 9.33
CA PHE A 35 -10.46 -13.71 8.59
C PHE A 35 -11.88 -13.16 8.54
N SER A 36 -12.04 -11.89 8.85
CA SER A 36 -13.30 -11.15 8.74
C SER A 36 -13.12 -9.91 7.89
N LEU A 37 -14.15 -9.57 7.15
CA LEU A 37 -14.20 -8.49 6.19
C LEU A 37 -15.45 -7.67 6.48
N GLN A 38 -15.26 -6.39 6.78
CA GLN A 38 -16.32 -5.43 7.03
C GLN A 38 -16.44 -4.49 5.83
N ASN A 39 -17.66 -4.21 5.39
CA ASN A 39 -17.91 -3.17 4.40
C ASN A 39 -18.42 -1.90 5.08
N SER A 40 -17.59 -0.85 5.14
CA SER A 40 -17.96 0.48 5.66
C SER A 40 -18.40 1.45 4.56
N GLY A 41 -18.46 0.99 3.30
CA GLY A 41 -18.97 1.78 2.18
C GLY A 41 -20.49 1.83 2.17
N ASP A 42 -21.04 2.61 1.24
CA ASP A 42 -22.48 2.80 1.01
C ASP A 42 -23.04 1.87 -0.08
N PHE A 43 -22.20 1.03 -0.69
CA PHE A 43 -22.60 0.07 -1.71
C PHE A 43 -22.27 -1.38 -1.32
N PRO A 44 -23.09 -2.39 -1.68
CA PRO A 44 -22.78 -3.78 -1.41
C PRO A 44 -21.61 -4.30 -2.27
N ALA A 45 -20.72 -5.08 -1.64
CA ALA A 45 -19.77 -5.93 -2.34
C ALA A 45 -20.45 -7.28 -2.62
N THR A 46 -20.60 -7.68 -3.89
CA THR A 46 -21.28 -8.94 -4.26
C THR A 46 -20.30 -9.97 -4.81
N GLY A 47 -20.69 -11.26 -4.78
CA GLY A 47 -19.84 -12.34 -5.30
C GLY A 47 -18.45 -12.42 -4.64
N VAL A 48 -18.38 -12.10 -3.35
CA VAL A 48 -17.13 -11.98 -2.60
C VAL A 48 -16.50 -13.35 -2.40
N SER A 49 -15.26 -13.48 -2.88
CA SER A 49 -14.42 -14.67 -2.71
C SER A 49 -13.13 -14.30 -1.99
N LEU A 50 -12.78 -15.11 -0.99
CA LEU A 50 -11.55 -15.04 -0.23
C LEU A 50 -10.58 -16.09 -0.78
N ILE A 51 -9.41 -15.65 -1.23
CA ILE A 51 -8.40 -16.49 -1.88
C ILE A 51 -7.13 -16.41 -1.03
N PRO A 52 -6.97 -17.34 -0.06
CA PRO A 52 -5.80 -17.37 0.81
C PRO A 52 -4.56 -17.88 0.05
N LYS A 53 -3.40 -17.30 0.36
CA LYS A 53 -2.09 -17.66 -0.19
C LYS A 53 -1.04 -17.61 0.91
N GLY A 54 -0.27 -18.68 1.05
CA GLY A 54 0.87 -18.70 1.95
C GLY A 54 2.09 -18.02 1.33
N LEU A 55 2.92 -17.41 2.18
CA LEU A 55 4.23 -16.86 1.80
C LEU A 55 5.37 -17.63 2.47
N GLY A 56 6.55 -17.62 1.84
CA GLY A 56 7.73 -18.29 2.37
C GLY A 56 7.46 -19.79 2.62
N PRO A 57 7.69 -20.31 3.84
CA PRO A 57 7.43 -21.72 4.14
C PRO A 57 5.96 -22.15 4.00
N LEU A 58 5.02 -21.21 3.97
CA LEU A 58 3.60 -21.49 3.73
C LEU A 58 3.23 -21.56 2.25
N ALA A 59 4.13 -21.23 1.32
CA ALA A 59 3.79 -21.14 -0.10
C ALA A 59 3.31 -22.47 -0.71
N SER A 60 3.70 -23.60 -0.12
CA SER A 60 3.25 -24.94 -0.52
C SER A 60 1.98 -25.40 0.20
N ALA A 61 1.45 -24.62 1.15
CA ALA A 61 0.21 -24.98 1.84
C ALA A 61 -0.96 -24.89 0.87
N ASN A 62 -1.70 -25.98 0.70
CA ASN A 62 -2.89 -26.00 -0.12
C ASN A 62 -4.08 -25.45 0.69
N ILE A 63 -4.40 -24.17 0.48
CA ILE A 63 -5.48 -23.48 1.20
C ILE A 63 -6.57 -23.13 0.19
N SER A 64 -7.74 -23.74 0.37
CA SER A 64 -8.86 -23.55 -0.56
C SER A 64 -9.43 -22.13 -0.48
N ALA A 65 -9.80 -21.59 -1.63
CA ALA A 65 -10.61 -20.38 -1.71
C ALA A 65 -12.00 -20.61 -1.09
N TYR A 66 -12.59 -19.55 -0.55
CA TYR A 66 -13.89 -19.60 0.12
C TYR A 66 -14.80 -18.46 -0.36
N SER A 67 -16.02 -18.79 -0.74
CA SER A 67 -17.03 -17.78 -1.13
C SER A 67 -17.87 -17.39 0.07
N ILE A 68 -17.98 -16.08 0.33
CA ILE A 68 -18.80 -15.52 1.43
C ILE A 68 -20.04 -14.79 0.92
N GLY A 69 -20.33 -14.86 -0.38
CA GLY A 69 -21.52 -14.27 -0.99
C GLY A 69 -21.45 -12.75 -1.07
N SER A 70 -22.42 -12.05 -0.49
CA SER A 70 -22.47 -10.58 -0.53
C SER A 70 -22.23 -9.97 0.87
N ILE A 71 -21.57 -8.82 0.89
CA ILE A 71 -21.35 -8.00 2.09
C ILE A 71 -22.02 -6.65 1.88
N TYR A 72 -23.20 -6.49 2.48
CA TYR A 72 -23.94 -5.24 2.49
C TYR A 72 -23.23 -4.15 3.31
N PRO A 73 -23.56 -2.86 3.09
CA PRO A 73 -23.10 -1.77 3.94
C PRO A 73 -23.25 -2.08 5.43
N ASN A 74 -22.20 -1.80 6.20
CA ASN A 74 -22.06 -2.06 7.65
C ASN A 74 -22.09 -3.53 8.07
N ALA A 75 -22.11 -4.47 7.13
CA ALA A 75 -22.06 -5.90 7.45
C ALA A 75 -20.62 -6.41 7.55
N THR A 76 -20.45 -7.46 8.36
CA THR A 76 -19.21 -8.23 8.47
C THR A 76 -19.47 -9.68 8.06
N ARG A 77 -18.55 -10.24 7.26
CA ARG A 77 -18.54 -11.65 6.85
C ARG A 77 -17.10 -12.18 6.89
N GLY A 78 -16.91 -13.49 6.96
CA GLY A 78 -15.58 -14.05 7.13
C GLY A 78 -15.52 -15.56 6.91
N ALA A 79 -14.32 -16.09 7.05
CA ALA A 79 -14.03 -17.52 6.98
C ALA A 79 -12.87 -17.88 7.93
N THR A 80 -12.76 -19.16 8.25
CA THR A 80 -11.63 -19.70 9.01
C THR A 80 -10.82 -20.61 8.11
N PHE A 81 -9.51 -20.36 8.03
CA PHE A 81 -8.55 -21.17 7.30
C PHE A 81 -7.75 -22.02 8.28
N ASN A 82 -7.77 -23.34 8.08
CA ASN A 82 -6.93 -24.25 8.85
C ASN A 82 -5.57 -24.39 8.16
N LEU A 83 -4.50 -24.03 8.86
CA LEU A 83 -3.13 -24.11 8.40
C LEU A 83 -2.43 -25.21 9.19
N SER A 84 -2.08 -26.30 8.52
CA SER A 84 -1.41 -27.46 9.13
C SER A 84 -0.02 -27.66 8.53
N ASN A 85 0.78 -28.52 9.19
CA ASN A 85 2.14 -28.87 8.78
C ASN A 85 3.09 -27.66 8.72
N LEU A 86 2.96 -26.74 9.67
CA LEU A 86 3.90 -25.62 9.81
C LEU A 86 5.31 -26.18 10.11
N PRO A 87 6.33 -25.81 9.31
CA PRO A 87 7.63 -26.49 9.38
C PRO A 87 8.46 -26.12 10.62
N MET A 88 8.19 -24.96 11.22
CA MET A 88 8.85 -24.52 12.45
C MET A 88 7.99 -23.51 13.24
N PRO A 89 8.21 -23.35 14.55
CA PRO A 89 7.60 -22.27 15.33
C PRO A 89 7.99 -20.90 14.81
N GLY A 90 7.10 -19.90 14.95
CA GLY A 90 7.39 -18.57 14.42
C GLY A 90 6.20 -17.66 14.14
N SER A 91 6.50 -16.54 13.49
CA SER A 91 5.52 -15.57 12.98
C SER A 91 5.40 -15.68 11.47
N TYR A 92 4.17 -15.81 10.99
CA TYR A 92 3.84 -16.08 9.60
C TYR A 92 2.85 -15.04 9.06
N ILE A 93 2.86 -14.84 7.73
CA ILE A 93 1.85 -14.08 7.01
C ILE A 93 1.06 -15.01 6.09
N LEU A 94 -0.26 -14.97 6.22
CA LEU A 94 -1.21 -15.46 5.23
C LEU A 94 -1.72 -14.27 4.42
N GLU A 95 -1.48 -14.26 3.11
CA GLU A 95 -2.10 -13.30 2.20
C GLU A 95 -3.54 -13.74 1.93
N VAL A 96 -4.51 -12.82 2.03
CA VAL A 96 -5.90 -13.05 1.64
C VAL A 96 -6.24 -12.07 0.52
N ILE A 97 -6.34 -12.58 -0.71
CA ILE A 97 -6.87 -11.82 -1.84
C ILE A 97 -8.39 -11.90 -1.81
N VAL A 98 -9.04 -10.75 -1.80
CA VAL A 98 -10.50 -10.63 -1.87
C VAL A 98 -10.87 -10.21 -3.30
N SER A 99 -11.64 -11.04 -4.00
CA SER A 99 -12.31 -10.66 -5.25
C SER A 99 -13.76 -10.30 -4.95
N TYR A 100 -14.29 -9.24 -5.55
CA TYR A 100 -15.69 -8.85 -5.38
C TYR A 100 -16.19 -8.02 -6.55
N PHE A 101 -17.50 -7.99 -6.73
CA PHE A 101 -18.18 -7.12 -7.68
C PHE A 101 -18.74 -5.89 -6.98
N GLN A 102 -18.63 -4.75 -7.66
CA GLN A 102 -19.36 -3.53 -7.37
C GLN A 102 -20.09 -3.12 -8.66
N GLY A 103 -21.40 -3.33 -8.69
CA GLY A 103 -22.19 -3.26 -9.92
C GLY A 103 -21.79 -4.38 -10.88
N SER A 104 -21.38 -4.02 -12.10
CA SER A 104 -20.91 -4.96 -13.14
C SER A 104 -19.39 -5.12 -13.19
N SER A 105 -18.64 -4.39 -12.35
CA SER A 105 -17.18 -4.37 -12.38
C SER A 105 -16.60 -5.27 -11.29
N ASN A 106 -15.55 -6.01 -11.62
CA ASN A 106 -14.81 -6.87 -10.68
C ASN A 106 -13.60 -6.11 -10.11
N PHE A 107 -13.38 -6.24 -8.82
CA PHE A 107 -12.32 -5.59 -8.06
C PHE A 107 -11.59 -6.61 -7.19
N PHE A 108 -10.34 -6.29 -6.88
CA PHE A 108 -9.55 -7.08 -5.94
C PHE A 108 -8.91 -6.20 -4.87
N ALA A 109 -8.81 -6.75 -3.66
CA ALA A 109 -8.08 -6.18 -2.55
C ALA A 109 -7.18 -7.27 -1.93
N ALA A 110 -6.07 -6.87 -1.31
CA ALA A 110 -5.16 -7.79 -0.65
C ALA A 110 -5.03 -7.43 0.83
N PHE A 111 -5.15 -8.44 1.70
CA PHE A 111 -5.06 -8.28 3.14
C PHE A 111 -4.02 -9.26 3.72
N PRO A 112 -2.95 -8.78 4.35
CA PRO A 112 -2.02 -9.63 5.08
C PRO A 112 -2.60 -10.00 6.45
N CYS A 113 -2.57 -11.29 6.76
CA CYS A 113 -2.91 -11.83 8.07
C CYS A 113 -1.65 -12.34 8.75
N ARG A 114 -1.15 -11.56 9.72
CA ARG A 114 -0.06 -12.01 10.58
C ARG A 114 -0.59 -12.89 11.71
N PHE A 115 0.05 -14.03 11.93
CA PHE A 115 -0.26 -14.92 13.04
C PHE A 115 1.03 -15.55 13.58
N ASN A 116 0.96 -16.02 14.83
CA ASN A 116 2.08 -16.67 15.49
C ASN A 116 1.73 -18.12 15.80
N TYR A 117 2.74 -18.98 15.72
CA TYR A 117 2.66 -20.40 15.99
C TYR A 117 3.75 -20.80 17.00
N ASP A 118 3.32 -21.41 18.11
CA ASP A 118 4.17 -22.04 19.15
C ASP A 118 5.35 -21.19 19.62
N SER A 119 5.04 -19.93 19.86
CA SER A 119 6.04 -18.99 20.30
C SER A 119 5.39 -18.03 21.28
N GLY A 120 5.91 -17.98 22.51
CA GLY A 120 5.74 -16.82 23.39
C GLY A 120 6.14 -15.52 22.68
N ASN A 121 6.05 -14.38 23.37
CA ASN A 121 6.28 -13.04 22.79
C ASN A 121 7.43 -13.00 21.77
N LEU A 122 7.07 -13.06 20.48
CA LEU A 122 8.03 -12.93 19.38
C LEU A 122 8.28 -11.45 19.19
N THR A 123 9.55 -11.07 19.27
CA THR A 123 10.02 -9.75 18.84
C THR A 123 10.64 -9.94 17.46
N ASP A 124 10.24 -9.13 16.49
CA ASP A 124 10.86 -9.14 15.17
C ASP A 124 12.28 -8.61 15.25
N TYR A 125 13.21 -9.26 14.54
CA TYR A 125 14.61 -8.83 14.46
C TYR A 125 14.90 -7.95 13.24
N LEU A 126 13.95 -7.86 12.30
CA LEU A 126 13.94 -6.86 11.24
C LEU A 126 12.83 -5.85 11.52
N ALA A 127 13.19 -4.58 11.63
CA ALA A 127 12.25 -3.47 11.76
C ALA A 127 12.14 -2.70 10.44
N PRO A 128 10.93 -2.36 9.96
CA PRO A 128 10.78 -1.42 8.87
C PRO A 128 11.20 -0.03 9.36
N ILE A 129 12.13 0.61 8.66
CA ILE A 129 12.60 1.97 8.95
C ILE A 129 12.15 2.99 7.91
N SER A 130 11.80 2.53 6.71
CA SER A 130 11.16 3.35 5.69
C SER A 130 10.29 2.50 4.78
N ALA A 131 9.17 3.06 4.35
CA ALA A 131 8.32 2.46 3.35
C ALA A 131 7.56 3.58 2.64
N GLY A 132 7.62 3.61 1.30
CA GLY A 132 6.97 4.66 0.55
C GLY A 132 6.87 4.36 -0.93
N TYR A 133 5.90 5.00 -1.59
CA TYR A 133 5.70 4.91 -3.03
C TYR A 133 5.98 6.26 -3.70
N SER A 134 6.91 6.28 -4.65
CA SER A 134 7.27 7.48 -5.42
C SER A 134 7.77 7.06 -6.81
N ASP A 135 7.37 7.79 -7.84
CA ASP A 135 7.87 7.61 -9.22
C ASP A 135 7.77 6.17 -9.75
N GLY A 136 6.64 5.51 -9.48
CA GLY A 136 6.42 4.12 -9.91
C GLY A 136 7.30 3.11 -9.19
N LYS A 137 7.87 3.47 -8.03
CA LYS A 137 8.70 2.59 -7.21
C LYS A 137 8.17 2.53 -5.79
N LEU A 138 8.13 1.32 -5.25
CA LEU A 138 7.95 1.08 -3.83
C LEU A 138 9.32 0.93 -3.19
N ASN A 139 9.71 1.93 -2.38
CA ASN A 139 10.96 1.95 -1.63
C ASN A 139 10.72 1.38 -0.24
N ILE A 140 11.63 0.52 0.20
CA ILE A 140 11.57 -0.20 1.47
C ILE A 140 12.94 -0.13 2.12
N GLY A 141 12.98 0.24 3.40
CA GLY A 141 14.14 0.15 4.28
C GLY A 141 13.85 -0.77 5.45
N LEU A 142 14.78 -1.69 5.71
CA LEU A 142 14.76 -2.61 6.85
C LEU A 142 16.00 -2.36 7.71
N PHE A 143 15.88 -2.50 9.03
CA PHE A 143 16.99 -2.44 9.96
C PHE A 143 17.07 -3.74 10.77
N ASN A 144 18.25 -4.33 10.85
CA ASN A 144 18.49 -5.54 11.63
C ASN A 144 18.85 -5.18 13.07
N ILE A 145 17.91 -5.36 13.99
CA ILE A 145 18.14 -5.17 15.44
C ILE A 145 18.79 -6.39 16.11
N GLY A 146 18.96 -7.49 15.37
CA GLY A 146 19.61 -8.70 15.84
C GLY A 146 21.13 -8.55 16.03
N SER A 147 21.73 -9.57 16.64
CA SER A 147 23.17 -9.65 16.89
C SER A 147 23.94 -10.43 15.83
N LYS A 148 23.24 -11.01 14.83
CA LYS A 148 23.80 -11.82 13.75
C LYS A 148 23.25 -11.35 12.39
N PRO A 149 23.97 -11.61 11.28
CA PRO A 149 23.43 -11.36 9.95
C PRO A 149 22.12 -12.11 9.72
N ILE A 150 21.15 -11.47 9.05
CA ILE A 150 19.85 -12.05 8.73
C ILE A 150 19.72 -12.22 7.22
N ASN A 151 19.52 -13.47 6.80
CA ASN A 151 19.13 -13.80 5.43
C ASN A 151 17.61 -13.68 5.31
N THR A 152 17.12 -12.75 4.51
CA THR A 152 15.70 -12.46 4.35
C THR A 152 15.24 -12.49 2.90
N THR A 153 13.98 -12.87 2.70
CA THR A 153 13.26 -12.72 1.44
C THR A 153 12.12 -11.71 1.62
N ILE A 154 12.18 -10.63 0.84
CA ILE A 154 11.21 -9.54 0.83
C ILE A 154 10.25 -9.78 -0.33
N ASN A 155 8.96 -9.88 -0.02
CA ASN A 155 7.86 -10.08 -0.96
C ASN A 155 6.86 -8.92 -0.84
N ILE A 156 6.11 -8.68 -1.92
CA ILE A 156 5.03 -7.71 -1.94
C ILE A 156 3.69 -8.45 -1.99
N ILE A 157 2.81 -8.15 -1.04
CA ILE A 157 1.39 -8.53 -1.09
C ILE A 157 0.64 -7.41 -1.79
N ALA A 158 0.05 -7.71 -2.92
CA ALA A 158 -0.70 -6.73 -3.70
C ALA A 158 -1.86 -7.40 -4.44
N PRO A 159 -2.96 -6.68 -4.66
CA PRO A 159 -4.03 -7.22 -5.49
C PRO A 159 -3.57 -7.37 -6.96
N PRO A 160 -4.16 -8.28 -7.75
CA PRO A 160 -3.69 -8.62 -9.10
C PRO A 160 -3.53 -7.44 -10.09
N GLN A 161 -4.24 -6.33 -9.88
CA GLN A 161 -4.07 -5.12 -10.70
C GLN A 161 -2.76 -4.37 -10.44
N VAL A 162 -2.11 -4.60 -9.30
CA VAL A 162 -0.81 -4.01 -8.97
C VAL A 162 0.27 -4.97 -9.45
N ARG A 163 0.97 -4.59 -10.51
CA ARG A 163 2.11 -5.35 -11.03
C ARG A 163 3.38 -4.79 -10.42
N TYR A 164 4.26 -5.68 -9.99
CA TYR A 164 5.54 -5.27 -9.44
C TYR A 164 6.69 -6.15 -9.96
N SER A 165 7.90 -5.60 -9.97
CA SER A 165 9.11 -6.30 -10.40
C SER A 165 10.34 -5.82 -9.61
N PRO A 166 11.22 -6.73 -9.17
CA PRO A 166 11.12 -8.20 -9.27
C PRO A 166 10.00 -8.79 -8.38
N PRO A 167 9.62 -10.07 -8.54
CA PRO A 167 8.59 -10.70 -7.69
C PRO A 167 9.00 -10.81 -6.22
N ASN A 168 10.30 -10.90 -5.95
CA ASN A 168 10.87 -10.88 -4.60
C ASN A 168 12.30 -10.32 -4.64
N ARG A 169 12.83 -9.99 -3.46
CA ARG A 169 14.23 -9.61 -3.24
C ARG A 169 14.79 -10.47 -2.11
N THR A 170 15.95 -11.06 -2.31
CA THR A 170 16.72 -11.69 -1.24
C THR A 170 17.86 -10.78 -0.83
N ALA A 171 18.18 -10.75 0.47
CA ALA A 171 19.27 -9.97 1.02
C ALA A 171 19.83 -10.61 2.29
N THR A 172 21.10 -10.32 2.57
CA THR A 172 21.73 -10.54 3.86
C THR A 172 21.93 -9.17 4.50
N ILE A 173 21.34 -8.96 5.69
CA ILE A 173 21.43 -7.69 6.42
C ILE A 173 22.31 -7.91 7.64
N ASP A 174 23.44 -7.22 7.71
CA ASP A 174 24.39 -7.35 8.82
C ASP A 174 23.79 -6.84 10.14
N PRO A 175 24.31 -7.28 11.32
CA PRO A 175 23.83 -6.82 12.61
C PRO A 175 23.88 -5.30 12.73
N GLN A 176 22.83 -4.68 13.28
CA GLN A 176 22.76 -3.23 13.52
C GLN A 176 22.98 -2.38 12.26
N SER A 177 22.58 -2.91 11.10
CA SER A 177 22.69 -2.23 9.81
C SER A 177 21.34 -2.08 9.12
N ASP A 178 21.25 -1.10 8.22
CA ASP A 178 20.12 -0.89 7.35
C ASP A 178 20.31 -1.53 5.97
N TYR A 179 19.19 -1.88 5.35
CA TYR A 179 19.14 -2.34 3.97
C TYR A 179 17.97 -1.67 3.26
N ASN A 180 18.28 -0.97 2.18
CA ASN A 180 17.30 -0.27 1.36
C ASN A 180 17.15 -0.95 0.00
N THR A 181 15.93 -1.16 -0.43
CA THR A 181 15.61 -1.75 -1.73
C THR A 181 14.39 -1.11 -2.35
N SER A 182 14.17 -1.41 -3.64
CA SER A 182 12.97 -0.95 -4.33
C SER A 182 12.41 -1.99 -5.29
N PHE A 183 11.10 -1.89 -5.47
CA PHE A 183 10.32 -2.63 -6.46
C PHE A 183 9.73 -1.64 -7.45
N ASN A 184 9.87 -1.90 -8.74
CA ASN A 184 9.11 -1.17 -9.74
C ASN A 184 7.65 -1.61 -9.59
N VAL A 185 6.72 -0.66 -9.52
CA VAL A 185 5.30 -0.89 -9.32
C VAL A 185 4.52 -0.14 -10.39
N SER A 186 3.56 -0.83 -10.99
CA SER A 186 2.60 -0.23 -11.92
C SER A 186 1.19 -0.71 -11.56
N VAL A 187 0.25 0.22 -11.58
CA VAL A 187 -1.16 -0.08 -11.33
C VAL A 187 -1.84 -0.16 -12.69
N GLY A 188 -2.43 -1.32 -13.00
CA GLY A 188 -3.21 -1.52 -14.21
C GLY A 188 -4.36 -0.51 -14.30
N LYS A 189 -4.68 -0.05 -15.51
CA LYS A 189 -5.87 0.76 -15.74
C LYS A 189 -7.11 -0.09 -15.42
N LEU A 190 -7.81 0.25 -14.36
CA LEU A 190 -9.13 -0.30 -14.06
C LEU A 190 -10.16 0.81 -14.26
N SER A 191 -11.06 0.59 -15.22
CA SER A 191 -12.22 1.46 -15.43
C SER A 191 -13.01 1.58 -14.13
N GLY A 192 -13.26 2.80 -13.68
CA GLY A 192 -13.98 3.10 -12.43
C GLY A 192 -13.11 3.49 -11.25
N LEU A 193 -11.81 3.14 -11.22
CA LEU A 193 -10.93 3.44 -10.07
C LEU A 193 -10.30 4.84 -10.08
N ALA A 194 -10.93 5.84 -10.70
CA ALA A 194 -10.43 7.21 -10.55
C ALA A 194 -10.45 7.57 -9.05
N ASN A 195 -9.28 7.83 -8.45
CA ASN A 195 -9.07 8.12 -7.03
C ASN A 195 -9.16 6.92 -6.06
N ALA A 196 -9.07 5.68 -6.55
CA ALA A 196 -8.98 4.54 -5.66
C ALA A 196 -7.64 4.50 -4.90
N SER A 197 -7.72 4.04 -3.65
CA SER A 197 -6.55 3.68 -2.83
C SER A 197 -6.46 2.17 -2.73
N LEU A 198 -5.33 1.61 -3.15
CA LEU A 198 -5.05 0.18 -3.09
C LEU A 198 -4.08 -0.10 -1.95
N GLY A 199 -4.52 -0.93 -1.00
CA GLY A 199 -3.63 -1.46 0.03
C GLY A 199 -2.60 -2.41 -0.58
N VAL A 200 -1.34 -2.22 -0.20
CA VAL A 200 -0.21 -3.06 -0.59
C VAL A 200 0.63 -3.27 0.66
N SER A 201 1.27 -4.43 0.80
CA SER A 201 2.09 -4.69 1.97
C SER A 201 3.44 -5.26 1.57
N MET A 202 4.47 -4.88 2.32
CA MET A 202 5.77 -5.51 2.27
C MET A 202 5.86 -6.57 3.35
N VAL A 203 6.39 -7.74 2.99
CA VAL A 203 6.65 -8.84 3.93
C VAL A 203 8.09 -9.27 3.81
N ALA A 204 8.85 -9.17 4.90
CA ALA A 204 10.19 -9.72 5.01
C ALA A 204 10.14 -11.01 5.83
N GLY A 205 10.34 -12.16 5.17
CA GLY A 205 10.41 -13.47 5.81
C GLY A 205 11.85 -13.89 6.07
N TYR A 206 12.15 -14.42 7.25
CA TYR A 206 13.51 -14.86 7.63
C TYR A 206 13.48 -15.89 8.75
N VAL A 207 14.60 -16.60 8.91
CA VAL A 207 14.81 -17.54 10.04
C VAL A 207 15.86 -16.93 10.96
N TYR A 208 15.57 -16.91 12.26
CA TYR A 208 16.50 -16.44 13.30
C TYR A 208 16.41 -17.36 14.51
N ASP A 209 17.55 -17.87 14.99
CA ASP A 209 17.65 -18.80 16.12
C ASP A 209 16.62 -19.97 16.07
N GLY A 210 16.47 -20.58 14.89
CA GLY A 210 15.62 -21.76 14.69
C GLY A 210 14.12 -21.49 14.59
N LYS A 211 13.69 -20.22 14.57
CA LYS A 211 12.28 -19.82 14.39
C LYS A 211 12.09 -19.00 13.12
N TYR A 212 10.91 -19.11 12.52
CA TYR A 212 10.54 -18.27 11.38
C TYR A 212 9.96 -16.94 11.87
N TYR A 213 10.30 -15.85 11.20
CA TYR A 213 9.81 -14.52 11.49
C TYR A 213 9.29 -13.87 10.21
N SER A 214 8.27 -13.04 10.37
CA SER A 214 7.71 -12.23 9.30
C SER A 214 7.50 -10.81 9.79
N THR A 215 8.28 -9.90 9.23
CA THR A 215 8.07 -8.46 9.40
C THR A 215 7.10 -7.98 8.32
N LEU A 216 6.13 -7.16 8.71
CA LEU A 216 5.06 -6.68 7.84
C LEU A 216 4.96 -5.16 7.93
N GLU A 217 4.90 -4.50 6.78
CA GLU A 217 4.63 -3.07 6.67
C GLU A 217 3.53 -2.81 5.64
N ASN A 218 2.57 -1.94 5.98
CA ASN A 218 1.42 -1.64 5.12
C ASN A 218 1.58 -0.29 4.44
N LEU A 219 1.22 -0.26 3.16
CA LEU A 219 1.33 0.88 2.28
C LEU A 219 0.03 1.06 1.50
N TYR A 220 -0.16 2.27 0.99
CA TYR A 220 -1.30 2.59 0.14
C TYR A 220 -0.81 3.19 -1.16
N LEU A 221 -1.26 2.65 -2.29
CA LEU A 221 -1.07 3.24 -3.60
C LEU A 221 -2.30 4.08 -3.94
N SER A 222 -2.13 5.40 -3.98
CA SER A 222 -3.13 6.29 -4.57
C SER A 222 -3.00 6.24 -6.09
N SER A 223 -4.11 5.97 -6.77
CA SER A 223 -4.25 6.20 -8.21
C SER A 223 -4.46 7.68 -8.49
N SER A 224 -3.55 8.55 -8.05
CA SER A 224 -3.57 9.94 -8.50
C SER A 224 -3.25 9.92 -9.99
N SER A 225 -4.17 10.41 -10.82
CA SER A 225 -3.88 10.67 -12.22
C SER A 225 -2.64 11.54 -12.29
N SER A 226 -1.55 10.99 -12.80
CA SER A 226 -0.39 11.77 -13.21
C SER A 226 -0.75 12.60 -14.45
N THR A 227 -1.64 13.58 -14.28
CA THR A 227 -1.44 14.87 -14.92
C THR A 227 -0.36 15.59 -14.13
N THR A 228 0.87 15.06 -14.20
CA THR A 228 2.04 15.91 -14.10
C THR A 228 2.09 16.70 -15.40
N THR A 229 1.22 17.70 -15.55
CA THR A 229 1.70 18.95 -16.13
C THR A 229 2.73 19.46 -15.13
N SER A 230 3.96 18.99 -15.28
CA SER A 230 5.12 19.70 -14.79
C SER A 230 5.12 21.03 -15.53
N ILE A 231 4.34 21.99 -15.00
CA ILE A 231 4.64 23.39 -15.23
C ILE A 231 5.97 23.56 -14.52
N SER A 232 7.04 23.31 -15.28
CA SER A 232 8.39 23.62 -14.89
C SER A 232 8.37 24.99 -14.20
N SER A 233 8.96 25.06 -13.01
CA SER A 233 9.04 26.26 -12.18
C SER A 233 9.63 27.47 -12.92
N SER A 234 10.22 27.27 -14.11
CA SER A 234 10.60 28.31 -15.05
C SER A 234 9.42 29.13 -15.61
N LEU A 235 8.22 28.56 -15.82
CA LEU A 235 7.07 29.30 -16.36
C LEU A 235 6.41 30.22 -15.33
N LEU A 236 6.36 29.82 -14.05
CA LEU A 236 5.91 30.70 -12.95
C LEU A 236 6.90 31.83 -12.69
N ILE A 237 8.21 31.55 -12.81
CA ILE A 237 9.24 32.58 -12.71
C ILE A 237 9.13 33.56 -13.88
N VAL A 238 8.98 33.10 -15.12
CA VAL A 238 8.79 33.97 -16.29
C VAL A 238 7.51 34.81 -16.16
N GLY A 239 6.40 34.22 -15.70
CA GLY A 239 5.15 34.95 -15.46
C GLY A 239 5.29 36.06 -14.41
N ALA A 240 5.98 35.77 -13.30
CA ALA A 240 6.26 36.77 -12.26
C ALA A 240 7.18 37.90 -12.77
N PHE A 241 8.22 37.57 -13.56
CA PHE A 241 9.10 38.58 -14.15
C PHE A 241 8.37 39.49 -15.13
N VAL A 242 7.50 38.95 -15.99
CA VAL A 242 6.71 39.76 -16.93
C VAL A 242 5.75 40.69 -16.19
N ALA A 243 5.07 40.21 -15.14
CA ALA A 243 4.18 41.05 -14.34
C ALA A 243 4.92 42.22 -13.66
N VAL A 244 6.10 41.95 -13.07
CA VAL A 244 6.94 43.00 -12.47
C VAL A 244 7.42 43.99 -13.52
N PHE A 245 7.83 43.53 -14.70
CA PHE A 245 8.31 44.39 -15.78
C PHE A 245 7.22 45.32 -16.31
N VAL A 246 5.98 44.81 -16.48
CA VAL A 246 4.83 45.62 -16.92
C VAL A 246 4.48 46.70 -15.88
N ILE A 247 4.51 46.36 -14.59
CA ILE A 247 4.30 47.33 -13.51
C ILE A 247 5.39 48.41 -13.52
N LEU A 248 6.65 48.02 -13.72
CA LEU A 248 7.77 48.95 -13.75
C LEU A 248 7.70 49.92 -14.94
N ILE A 249 7.37 49.41 -16.12
CA ILE A 249 7.15 50.24 -17.32
C ILE A 249 5.98 51.21 -17.09
N GLY A 250 4.87 50.73 -16.50
CA GLY A 250 3.72 51.56 -16.15
C GLY A 250 4.08 52.71 -15.19
N LEU A 251 4.88 52.42 -14.16
CA LEU A 251 5.35 53.42 -13.20
C LEU A 251 6.30 54.44 -13.84
N ILE A 252 7.19 54.01 -14.74
CA ILE A 252 8.07 54.91 -15.50
C ILE A 252 7.24 55.86 -16.37
N ILE A 253 6.31 55.34 -17.16
CA ILE A 253 5.43 56.15 -18.01
C ILE A 253 4.63 57.15 -17.16
N PHE A 254 4.06 56.70 -16.05
CA PHE A 254 3.31 57.56 -15.13
C PHE A 254 4.19 58.68 -14.54
N SER A 255 5.43 58.37 -14.15
CA SER A 255 6.37 59.36 -13.61
C SER A 255 6.74 60.44 -14.64
N VAL A 256 6.94 60.06 -15.90
CA VAL A 256 7.26 60.97 -17.01
C VAL A 256 6.06 61.86 -17.33
N MET A 257 4.85 61.28 -17.38
CA MET A 257 3.62 62.05 -17.60
C MET A 257 3.37 63.06 -16.46
N ARG A 258 3.64 62.68 -15.21
CA ARG A 258 3.50 63.57 -14.05
C ARG A 258 4.51 64.73 -14.08
N LYS A 259 5.76 64.49 -14.49
CA LYS A 259 6.77 65.55 -14.69
C LYS A 259 6.37 66.52 -15.81
N ARG A 260 5.86 66.02 -16.94
CA ARG A 260 5.39 66.87 -18.05
C ARG A 260 4.22 67.77 -17.66
N LYS A 261 3.28 67.28 -16.83
CA LYS A 261 2.18 68.12 -16.31
C LYS A 261 2.67 69.25 -15.41
N ARG A 262 3.70 69.02 -14.59
CA ARG A 262 4.30 70.08 -13.75
C ARG A 262 5.10 71.11 -14.55
N SER A 263 5.79 70.69 -15.61
CA SER A 263 6.52 71.60 -16.49
C SER A 263 5.59 72.53 -17.29
N ARG A 264 4.35 72.12 -17.56
CA ARG A 264 3.34 72.96 -18.25
C ARG A 264 2.55 73.90 -17.32
N GLN A 265 2.72 73.81 -16.00
CA GLN A 265 2.11 74.73 -15.03
C GLN A 265 3.10 75.77 -14.50
N GLY A 266 4.34 75.76 -14.98
CA GLY A 266 5.38 76.74 -14.66
C GLY A 266 5.78 77.64 -15.86
N GLN A 267 4.93 77.72 -16.88
CA GLN A 267 5.00 78.71 -17.97
C GLN A 267 3.71 79.52 -17.98
#